data_AF-A0A1F8T659-F1
#
_entry.id   AF-A0A1F8T659-F1
#
_cell.length_a   1.000
_cell.length_b   1.000
_cell.length_c   1.000
_cell.angle_alpha   90.00
_cell.angle_beta   90.00
_cell.angle_gamma   90.00
#
_symmetry.space_group_name_H-M   'P 1'
#
loop_
_entity.id
_entity.type
_entity.pdbx_description
1 polymer ?
#
loop_
_entity_poly.entity_id
_entity_poly.type
_entity_poly.pdbx_seq_one_letter_code
_entity_poly.pdbx_strand_id
1 'polypeptide(L)'
;MRYFGNNQNQEISKLWGAANQHMDKVKHVNPGWGAIGLCVTVPDAPMGEFEYVAGLVVDKVEDLPEGFVVREVPSHKYAVFTHVGALTTLKDTYEYIYQTWLPQSGYQLAGNIDFEYYDQDFKDFAPDSRFYIYVPIK
;
A
#
# COMPACT_ATOMS: atom_id res chain seq x y z
N MET A 1 8.95 5.96 3.01
CA MET A 1 8.54 7.32 3.46
C MET A 1 7.04 7.33 3.74
N ARG A 2 6.53 8.26 4.56
CA ARG A 2 5.11 8.29 4.93
C ARG A 2 4.37 9.59 4.58
N TYR A 3 3.07 9.47 4.42
CA TYR A 3 2.09 10.54 4.27
C TYR A 3 0.91 10.28 5.23
N PHE A 4 0.23 11.34 5.69
CA PHE A 4 -1.03 11.22 6.41
C PHE A 4 -2.03 12.23 5.83
N GLY A 5 -3.22 11.75 5.51
CA GLY A 5 -4.30 12.57 4.96
C GLY A 5 -5.21 11.78 4.02
N ASN A 6 -5.95 12.48 3.18
CA ASN A 6 -7.00 11.90 2.32
C ASN A 6 -6.63 11.84 0.83
N ASN A 7 -5.38 12.15 0.48
CA ASN A 7 -4.83 12.09 -0.88
C ASN A 7 -5.59 12.92 -1.95
N GLN A 8 -6.28 14.00 -1.55
CA GLN A 8 -7.08 14.82 -2.48
C GLN A 8 -6.26 15.55 -3.56
N ASN A 9 -4.96 15.76 -3.34
CA ASN A 9 -4.07 16.49 -4.25
C ASN A 9 -2.90 15.62 -4.76
N GLN A 10 -3.12 14.31 -4.89
CA GLN A 10 -2.15 13.34 -5.41
C GLN A 10 -0.87 13.29 -4.56
N GLU A 11 -1.01 13.46 -3.24
CA GLU A 11 0.09 13.45 -2.28
C GLU A 11 0.82 12.10 -2.24
N ILE A 12 0.09 10.99 -2.42
CA ILE A 12 0.69 9.66 -2.52
C ILE A 12 1.56 9.53 -3.77
N SER A 13 1.12 10.05 -4.92
CA SER A 13 1.92 10.07 -6.15
C SER A 13 3.21 10.89 -5.96
N LYS A 14 3.12 12.04 -5.26
CA LYS A 14 4.28 12.86 -4.90
C LYS A 14 5.20 12.14 -3.90
N LEU A 15 4.63 11.42 -2.93
CA LEU A 15 5.36 10.62 -1.95
C LEU A 15 6.18 9.53 -2.65
N TRP A 16 5.58 8.79 -3.59
CA TRP A 16 6.29 7.80 -4.40
C TRP A 16 7.41 8.44 -5.21
N GLY A 17 7.16 9.59 -5.83
CA GLY A 17 8.20 10.35 -6.53
C GLY A 17 9.41 10.71 -5.64
N ALA A 18 9.17 11.15 -4.40
CA ALA A 18 10.22 11.45 -3.44
C ALA A 18 10.92 10.18 -2.91
N ALA A 19 10.16 9.12 -2.61
CA ALA A 19 10.71 7.86 -2.12
C ALA A 19 11.63 7.21 -3.17
N ASN A 20 11.20 7.17 -4.44
CA ASN A 20 11.94 6.54 -5.54
C ASN A 20 13.32 7.18 -5.77
N GLN A 21 13.52 8.45 -5.41
CA GLN A 21 14.83 9.12 -5.50
C GLN A 21 15.84 8.63 -4.46
N HIS A 22 15.39 7.88 -3.45
CA HIS A 22 16.19 7.47 -2.30
C HIS A 22 16.03 5.98 -1.94
N MET A 23 15.18 5.23 -2.65
CA MET A 23 14.95 3.80 -2.38
C MET A 23 16.21 2.95 -2.58
N ASP A 24 17.11 3.35 -3.46
CA ASP A 24 18.42 2.74 -3.68
C ASP A 24 19.33 2.76 -2.44
N LYS A 25 19.06 3.67 -1.49
CA LYS A 25 19.80 3.80 -0.23
C LYS A 25 19.30 2.86 0.87
N VAL A 26 18.13 2.23 0.69
CA VAL A 26 17.59 1.29 1.68
C VAL A 26 18.42 0.02 1.66
N LYS A 27 18.97 -0.37 2.81
CA LYS A 27 19.78 -1.59 2.96
C LYS A 27 18.93 -2.80 3.32
N HIS A 28 19.47 -3.99 3.10
CA HIS A 28 18.87 -5.28 3.46
C HIS A 28 17.46 -5.50 2.88
N VAL A 29 17.19 -4.92 1.71
CA VAL A 29 15.95 -5.15 0.96
C VAL A 29 15.82 -6.64 0.66
N ASN A 30 14.68 -7.22 0.99
CA ASN A 30 14.40 -8.61 0.71
C ASN A 30 14.17 -8.79 -0.80
N PRO A 31 15.00 -9.58 -1.51
CA PRO A 31 14.92 -9.70 -2.96
C PRO A 31 13.70 -10.51 -3.45
N GLY A 32 13.00 -11.19 -2.55
CA GLY A 32 11.77 -11.93 -2.87
C GLY A 32 10.50 -11.07 -2.89
N TRP A 33 10.62 -9.76 -2.64
CA TRP A 33 9.49 -8.84 -2.56
C TRP A 33 9.66 -7.66 -3.51
N GLY A 34 8.54 -7.27 -4.14
CA GLY A 34 8.36 -5.97 -4.77
C GLY A 34 8.16 -4.82 -3.78
N ALA A 35 7.86 -3.64 -4.32
CA ALA A 35 7.57 -2.45 -3.52
C ALA A 35 6.19 -2.55 -2.85
N ILE A 36 6.04 -1.85 -1.72
CA ILE A 36 4.84 -1.88 -0.88
C ILE A 36 4.28 -0.47 -0.69
N GLY A 37 2.98 -0.33 -0.87
CA GLY A 37 2.18 0.80 -0.37
C GLY A 37 1.34 0.36 0.83
N LEU A 38 1.74 0.69 2.05
CA LEU A 38 0.92 0.38 3.24
C LEU A 38 -0.17 1.43 3.42
N CYS A 39 -1.41 0.99 3.57
CA CYS A 39 -2.55 1.79 3.97
C CYS A 39 -2.89 1.47 5.43
N VAL A 40 -2.70 2.43 6.33
CA VAL A 40 -2.92 2.25 7.76
C VAL A 40 -4.09 3.11 8.19
N THR A 41 -5.18 2.45 8.58
CA THR A 41 -6.30 3.12 9.23
C THR A 41 -5.87 3.54 10.64
N VAL A 42 -5.94 4.85 10.91
CA VAL A 42 -5.55 5.43 12.20
C VAL A 42 -6.81 5.67 13.03
N PRO A 43 -6.88 5.17 14.27
CA PRO A 43 -8.00 5.46 15.17
C PRO A 43 -8.19 6.97 15.36
N ASP A 44 -9.45 7.42 15.40
CA ASP A 44 -9.84 8.82 15.58
C ASP A 44 -9.38 9.80 14.49
N ALA A 45 -8.83 9.30 13.37
CA ALA A 45 -8.55 10.12 12.21
C ALA A 45 -9.84 10.68 11.58
N PRO A 46 -9.81 11.90 11.01
CA PRO A 46 -10.93 12.42 10.22
C PRO A 46 -11.34 11.43 9.12
N MET A 47 -12.63 11.44 8.78
CA MET A 47 -13.17 10.51 7.78
C MET A 47 -12.42 10.65 6.44
N GLY A 48 -11.87 9.53 5.97
CA GLY A 48 -11.11 9.47 4.72
C GLY A 48 -9.62 9.79 4.87
N GLU A 49 -9.14 10.14 6.07
CA GLU A 49 -7.72 10.28 6.34
C GLU A 49 -7.11 8.97 6.84
N PHE A 50 -5.91 8.67 6.36
CA PHE A 50 -5.15 7.47 6.71
C PHE A 50 -3.65 7.76 6.63
N GLU A 51 -2.84 6.91 7.26
CA GLU A 51 -1.40 6.92 7.01
C GLU A 51 -1.11 6.04 5.79
N TYR A 52 -0.33 6.57 4.86
CA TYR A 52 0.21 5.82 3.73
C TYR A 52 1.73 5.73 3.82
N VAL A 53 2.30 4.55 3.57
CA VAL A 53 3.75 4.35 3.55
C VAL A 53 4.18 3.72 2.23
N ALA A 54 4.96 4.46 1.45
CA ALA A 54 5.68 3.93 0.29
C ALA A 54 7.03 3.36 0.76
N GLY A 55 7.30 2.09 0.48
CA GLY A 55 8.50 1.43 0.99
C GLY A 55 8.84 0.09 0.34
N LEU A 56 9.87 -0.53 0.92
CA LEU A 56 10.39 -1.85 0.53
C LEU A 56 10.37 -2.77 1.75
N VAL A 57 10.25 -4.07 1.52
CA VAL A 57 10.41 -5.08 2.57
C VAL A 57 11.90 -5.25 2.84
N VAL A 58 12.29 -5.27 4.11
CA VAL A 58 13.68 -5.47 4.54
C VAL A 58 13.78 -6.64 5.50
N ASP A 59 14.86 -7.41 5.42
CA ASP A 59 15.15 -8.51 6.35
C ASP A 59 15.70 -8.00 7.69
N LYS A 60 16.28 -6.79 7.68
CA LYS A 60 16.87 -6.13 8.84
C LYS A 60 16.69 -4.62 8.74
N VAL A 61 16.43 -3.99 9.88
CA VAL A 61 16.37 -2.52 10.00
C VAL A 61 17.74 -2.01 10.45
N GLU A 62 18.51 -1.47 9.51
CA GLU A 62 19.81 -0.85 9.76
C GLU A 62 20.01 0.35 8.83
N ASP A 63 20.73 1.38 9.30
CA ASP A 63 21.08 2.59 8.53
C ASP A 63 19.89 3.21 7.76
N LEU A 64 18.74 3.35 8.42
CA LEU A 64 17.51 3.87 7.81
C LEU A 64 17.77 5.27 7.18
N PRO A 65 17.55 5.44 5.86
CA PRO A 65 17.74 6.74 5.23
C PRO A 65 16.81 7.81 5.81
N GLU A 66 17.27 9.07 5.81
CA GLU A 66 16.46 10.19 6.28
C GLU A 66 15.11 10.27 5.54
N GLY A 67 14.04 10.53 6.30
CA GLY A 67 12.67 10.60 5.78
C GLY A 67 11.96 9.25 5.64
N PHE A 68 12.68 8.12 5.75
CA PHE A 68 12.04 6.80 5.82
C PHE A 68 11.54 6.50 7.23
N VAL A 69 10.54 5.62 7.30
CA VAL A 69 9.98 5.12 8.55
C VAL A 69 9.91 3.61 8.46
N VAL A 70 9.91 2.96 9.61
CA VAL A 70 9.73 1.51 9.73
C VAL A 70 8.32 1.22 10.19
N ARG A 71 7.69 0.21 9.58
CA ARG A 71 6.41 -0.35 10.01
C ARG A 71 6.54 -1.86 10.03
N GLU A 72 6.08 -2.47 11.12
CA GLU A 72 5.89 -3.91 11.20
C GLU A 72 4.47 -4.23 10.73
N VAL A 73 4.35 -5.20 9.83
CA VAL A 73 3.05 -5.67 9.32
C VAL A 73 2.76 -7.01 9.99
N PRO A 74 1.70 -7.10 10.83
CA PRO A 74 1.35 -8.35 11.48
C PRO A 74 0.93 -9.43 10.48
N SER A 75 1.17 -10.70 10.82
CA SER A 75 0.72 -11.82 10.00
C SER A 75 -0.81 -11.93 10.05
N HIS A 76 -1.44 -11.91 8.88
CA HIS A 76 -2.86 -12.15 8.71
C HIS A 76 -3.13 -13.12 7.55
N LYS A 77 -4.36 -13.62 7.46
CA LYS A 77 -4.91 -14.15 6.22
C LYS A 77 -5.35 -12.97 5.37
N TYR A 78 -5.13 -13.02 4.06
CA TYR A 78 -5.47 -11.92 3.16
C TYR A 78 -6.42 -12.38 2.05
N ALA A 79 -7.39 -11.53 1.72
CA ALA A 79 -8.02 -11.54 0.41
C ALA A 79 -7.18 -10.68 -0.53
N VAL A 80 -6.90 -11.18 -1.72
CA VAL A 80 -6.02 -10.53 -2.70
C VAL A 80 -6.83 -10.13 -3.92
N PHE A 81 -6.79 -8.85 -4.26
CA PHE A 81 -7.46 -8.28 -5.43
C PHE A 81 -6.43 -7.76 -6.40
N THR A 82 -6.65 -7.96 -7.69
CA THR A 82 -5.79 -7.39 -8.73
C THR A 82 -6.42 -6.11 -9.24
N HIS A 83 -5.71 -4.99 -9.11
CA HIS A 83 -6.04 -3.79 -9.87
C HIS A 83 -5.35 -3.88 -11.24
N VAL A 84 -6.09 -3.52 -12.30
CA VAL A 84 -5.57 -3.52 -13.67
C VAL A 84 -5.82 -2.15 -14.31
N GLY A 85 -4.78 -1.55 -14.86
CA GLY A 85 -4.87 -0.34 -15.66
C GLY A 85 -4.58 0.94 -14.89
N ALA A 86 -5.40 1.96 -15.15
CA ALA A 86 -5.11 3.34 -14.83
C ALA A 86 -5.36 3.71 -13.37
N LEU A 87 -4.53 4.61 -12.82
CA LEU A 87 -4.70 5.17 -11.48
C LEU A 87 -6.10 5.80 -11.27
N THR A 88 -6.71 6.35 -12.33
CA THR A 88 -8.03 6.99 -12.24
C THR A 88 -9.17 6.03 -11.90
N THR A 89 -9.00 4.72 -12.16
CA THR A 89 -10.00 3.68 -11.82
C THR A 89 -9.66 2.93 -10.53
N LEU A 90 -8.55 3.28 -9.86
CA LEU A 90 -8.16 2.68 -8.60
C LEU A 90 -9.22 2.88 -7.52
N LYS A 91 -9.84 4.06 -7.48
CA LYS A 91 -10.94 4.36 -6.55
C LYS A 91 -12.08 3.34 -6.68
N ASP A 92 -12.48 3.00 -7.91
CA ASP A 92 -13.54 2.04 -8.17
C ASP A 92 -13.19 0.64 -7.66
N THR A 93 -11.90 0.27 -7.73
CA THR A 93 -11.40 -1.01 -7.18
C THR A 93 -11.55 -1.05 -5.67
N TYR A 94 -11.15 0.02 -4.97
CA TYR A 94 -11.31 0.12 -3.52
C TYR A 94 -12.78 0.19 -3.09
N GLU A 95 -13.63 0.92 -3.82
CA GLU A 95 -15.07 0.96 -3.56
C GLU A 95 -15.69 -0.44 -3.71
N TYR A 96 -15.32 -1.18 -4.75
CA TYR A 96 -15.76 -2.56 -4.92
C TYR A 96 -15.33 -3.44 -3.73
N ILE A 97 -14.05 -3.41 -3.35
CA ILE A 97 -13.51 -4.21 -2.26
C ILE A 97 -14.26 -3.94 -0.95
N TYR A 98 -14.31 -2.67 -0.52
CA TYR A 98 -14.77 -2.31 0.82
C TYR A 98 -16.28 -2.09 0.93
N GLN A 99 -16.96 -1.65 -0.13
CA GLN A 99 -18.38 -1.35 -0.10
C GLN A 99 -19.25 -2.46 -0.71
N THR A 100 -18.67 -3.35 -1.53
CA THR A 100 -19.43 -4.43 -2.19
C THR A 100 -18.97 -5.82 -1.73
N TRP A 101 -17.72 -6.18 -2.01
CA TRP A 101 -17.22 -7.54 -1.78
C TRP A 101 -17.15 -7.87 -0.28
N LEU A 102 -16.48 -7.04 0.53
CA LEU A 102 -16.23 -7.34 1.93
C LEU A 102 -17.54 -7.53 2.72
N PRO A 103 -18.55 -6.64 2.64
CA PRO A 103 -19.84 -6.83 3.32
C PRO A 103 -20.59 -8.11 2.93
N GLN A 104 -20.35 -8.65 1.73
CA GLN A 104 -21.04 -9.84 1.19
C GLN A 104 -20.20 -11.12 1.32
N SER A 105 -18.91 -11.00 1.62
CA SER A 105 -17.95 -12.10 1.58
C SER A 105 -18.09 -13.12 2.72
N GLY A 106 -18.74 -12.72 3.82
CA GLY A 106 -18.77 -13.47 5.08
C GLY A 106 -17.48 -13.33 5.92
N TYR A 107 -16.48 -12.59 5.45
CA TYR A 107 -15.26 -12.28 6.20
C TYR A 107 -15.37 -10.95 6.97
N GLN A 108 -14.53 -10.80 7.99
CA GLN A 108 -14.33 -9.53 8.69
C GLN A 108 -12.89 -9.04 8.53
N LEU A 109 -12.65 -7.73 8.69
CA LEU A 109 -11.29 -7.20 8.73
C LEU A 109 -10.54 -7.76 9.94
N ALA A 110 -9.33 -8.26 9.70
CA ALA A 110 -8.46 -8.82 10.73
C ALA A 110 -7.46 -7.82 11.33
N GLY A 111 -7.30 -6.65 10.72
CA GLY A 111 -6.37 -5.61 11.15
C GLY A 111 -6.70 -4.26 10.53
N ASN A 112 -5.88 -3.26 10.81
CA ASN A 112 -6.01 -1.89 10.31
C ASN A 112 -4.99 -1.56 9.21
N ILE A 113 -4.25 -2.56 8.73
CA ILE A 113 -3.23 -2.43 7.68
C ILE A 113 -3.61 -3.31 6.49
N ASP A 114 -4.08 -2.68 5.43
CA ASP A 114 -4.08 -3.24 4.08
C ASP A 114 -2.88 -2.71 3.29
N PHE A 115 -2.52 -3.38 2.19
CA PHE A 115 -1.38 -2.93 1.41
C PHE A 115 -1.46 -3.25 -0.07
N GLU A 116 -0.80 -2.41 -0.84
CA GLU A 116 -0.56 -2.54 -2.27
C GLU A 116 0.80 -3.19 -2.48
N TYR A 117 0.85 -4.22 -3.31
CA TYR A 117 2.07 -4.94 -3.70
C TYR A 117 2.35 -4.72 -5.18
N TYR A 118 3.52 -4.13 -5.45
CA TYR A 118 3.99 -3.76 -6.78
C TYR A 118 5.20 -4.62 -7.16
N ASP A 119 4.97 -5.63 -7.98
CA ASP A 119 6.02 -6.47 -8.56
C ASP A 119 6.29 -6.09 -10.02
N GLN A 120 6.92 -6.99 -10.77
CA GLN A 120 7.22 -6.80 -12.19
C GLN A 120 6.00 -6.57 -13.09
N ASP A 121 4.78 -6.90 -12.64
CA ASP A 121 3.57 -6.66 -13.43
C ASP A 121 3.10 -5.20 -13.35
N PHE A 122 3.64 -4.41 -12.41
CA PHE A 122 3.35 -2.99 -12.31
C PHE A 122 4.15 -2.19 -13.35
N LYS A 123 3.42 -1.48 -14.21
CA LYS A 123 3.95 -0.73 -15.36
C LYS A 123 3.48 0.72 -15.32
N ASP A 124 3.61 1.36 -14.16
CA ASP A 124 3.26 2.77 -13.94
C ASP A 124 1.85 3.12 -14.46
N PHE A 125 0.87 2.29 -14.07
CA PHE A 125 -0.55 2.45 -14.43
C PHE A 125 -0.84 2.46 -15.95
N ALA A 126 0.04 1.88 -16.78
CA ALA A 126 -0.28 1.55 -18.17
C ALA A 126 -1.55 0.66 -18.26
N PRO A 127 -2.24 0.61 -19.41
CA PRO A 127 -3.49 -0.15 -19.54
C PRO A 127 -3.41 -1.63 -19.14
N ASP A 128 -2.24 -2.26 -19.26
CA ASP A 128 -1.96 -3.64 -18.86
C ASP A 128 -1.19 -3.76 -17.54
N SER A 129 -0.89 -2.63 -16.87
CA SER A 129 -0.25 -2.58 -15.55
C SER A 129 -1.12 -3.28 -14.52
N ARG A 130 -0.49 -4.06 -13.64
CA ARG A 130 -1.16 -4.73 -12.53
C ARG A 130 -0.45 -4.47 -11.22
N PHE A 131 -1.22 -4.40 -10.16
CA PHE A 131 -0.70 -4.55 -8.81
C PHE A 131 -1.78 -5.17 -7.93
N TYR A 132 -1.38 -5.61 -6.74
CA TYR A 132 -2.20 -6.45 -5.89
C TYR A 132 -2.54 -5.73 -4.59
N ILE A 133 -3.82 -5.71 -4.23
CA ILE A 133 -4.32 -5.14 -2.98
C ILE A 133 -4.60 -6.30 -2.02
N TYR A 134 -3.88 -6.32 -0.91
CA TYR A 134 -3.97 -7.32 0.15
C TYR A 134 -4.81 -6.76 1.30
N VAL A 135 -5.99 -7.33 1.48
CA VAL A 135 -6.95 -6.93 2.53
C VAL A 135 -6.92 -7.97 3.66
N PRO A 136 -6.59 -7.60 4.91
CA PRO A 136 -6.49 -8.56 6.01
C PRO A 136 -7.89 -9.05 6.43
N ILE A 137 -8.11 -10.36 6.42
CA ILE A 137 -9.41 -10.99 6.72
C ILE A 137 -9.32 -12.08 7.81
N LYS A 138 -10.43 -12.29 8.51
CA LYS A 138 -10.66 -13.39 9.46
C LYS A 138 -12.06 -13.96 9.31
#